data_AF-A0A9Q1MPD5-F1
#
_entry.id   AF-A0A9Q1MPD5-F1
#
_cell.length_a   1.000
_cell.length_b   1.000
_cell.length_c   1.000
_cell.angle_alpha   90.00
_cell.angle_beta   90.00
_cell.angle_gamma   90.00
#
_symmetry.space_group_name_H-M   'P 1'
#
loop_
_entity.id
_entity.type
_entity.pdbx_description
1 polymer ?
#
loop_
_entity_poly.entity_id
_entity_poly.type
_entity_poly.pdbx_seq_one_letter_code
_entity_poly.pdbx_strand_id
1 'polypeptide(L)'
;MKSSMTLFVSYPSNVNIQGTLHLFYALSMAIVWITRLKALALRRGRAGRVQPGECYHLYPRCVYDAFADYQLPEILRTPLQSLCLQIKSLKLSSISEFLSRALQSPELLAVQNAIEYLKIIGALDESENLTVLGRYLTMLPMEPKLGKMLILGAILNCLDPILTIVAGISVRDPFLTPLDKKDLAKAAKAHFFTRF
;
A
#
# COMPACT_ATOMS: atom_id res chain seq x y z
N MET A 1 -35.08 27.98 -19.49
CA MET A 1 -33.68 27.48 -19.41
C MET A 1 -33.61 26.48 -18.27
N LYS A 2 -33.49 25.18 -18.54
CA LYS A 2 -33.32 24.16 -17.50
C LYS A 2 -31.88 24.25 -16.98
N SER A 3 -31.69 24.86 -15.81
CA SER A 3 -30.41 24.77 -15.09
C SER A 3 -30.25 23.32 -14.63
N SER A 4 -29.40 22.57 -15.33
CA SER A 4 -29.16 21.15 -15.05
C SER A 4 -28.25 21.05 -13.83
N MET A 5 -28.80 21.16 -12.62
CA MET A 5 -28.05 21.14 -11.36
C MET A 5 -27.28 19.82 -11.19
N THR A 6 -25.95 19.89 -11.14
CA THR A 6 -25.11 18.70 -10.93
C THR A 6 -25.14 18.31 -9.45
N LEU A 7 -25.90 17.25 -9.13
CA LEU A 7 -26.01 16.71 -7.78
C LEU A 7 -24.87 15.71 -7.52
N PHE A 8 -24.03 15.96 -6.50
CA PHE A 8 -23.03 14.99 -6.05
C PHE A 8 -23.42 14.44 -4.67
N VAL A 9 -23.80 13.17 -4.63
CA VAL A 9 -24.03 12.44 -3.38
C VAL A 9 -22.72 11.78 -2.95
N SER A 10 -22.14 12.25 -1.85
CA SER A 10 -20.96 11.61 -1.27
C SER A 10 -21.40 10.57 -0.24
N TYR A 11 -21.40 9.30 -0.66
CA TYR A 11 -21.55 8.15 0.23
C TYR A 11 -20.48 8.18 1.36
N PRO A 12 -20.77 7.57 2.54
CA PRO A 12 -19.74 7.28 3.54
C PRO A 12 -18.68 6.42 2.84
N SER A 13 -17.60 7.06 2.43
CA SER A 13 -16.63 6.37 1.59
C SER A 13 -15.57 5.82 2.50
N ASN A 14 -15.77 4.56 2.83
CA ASN A 14 -14.74 3.74 3.42
C ASN A 14 -13.53 3.79 2.49
N VAL A 15 -12.46 4.45 2.95
CA VAL A 15 -11.19 4.41 2.25
C VAL A 15 -10.52 3.15 2.73
N ASN A 16 -10.13 2.29 1.79
CA ASN A 16 -9.24 1.20 2.14
C ASN A 16 -7.87 1.80 2.43
N ILE A 17 -7.50 1.81 3.70
CA ILE A 17 -6.18 2.22 4.14
C ILE A 17 -5.42 0.94 4.46
N GLN A 18 -4.24 0.76 3.85
CA GLN A 18 -3.31 -0.25 4.30
C GLN A 18 -2.78 0.17 5.67
N GLY A 19 -3.04 -0.65 6.68
CA GLY A 19 -2.48 -0.51 8.01
C GLY A 19 -1.66 -1.75 8.33
N THR A 20 -0.52 -1.55 8.99
CA THR A 20 0.28 -2.63 9.57
C THR A 20 -0.17 -2.84 11.00
N LEU A 21 -0.71 -4.01 11.33
CA LEU A 21 -0.95 -4.39 12.73
C LEU A 21 0.39 -4.83 13.34
N HIS A 22 0.94 -4.01 14.24
CA HIS A 22 2.23 -4.26 14.90
C HIS A 22 2.33 -5.62 15.61
N LEU A 23 1.20 -6.17 16.08
CA LEU A 23 1.19 -7.48 16.75
C LEU A 23 1.31 -8.70 15.82
N PHE A 24 1.05 -8.55 14.51
CA PHE A 24 0.94 -9.69 13.60
C PHE A 24 1.72 -9.55 12.28
N TYR A 25 2.41 -8.42 12.03
CA TYR A 25 3.07 -8.13 10.74
C TYR A 25 2.16 -8.35 9.52
N ALA A 26 0.85 -8.24 9.72
CA ALA A 26 -0.13 -8.43 8.67
C ALA A 26 -0.53 -7.07 8.11
N LEU A 27 -0.33 -6.89 6.80
CA LEU A 27 -0.94 -5.81 6.03
C LEU A 27 -2.44 -6.11 5.92
N SER A 28 -3.24 -5.39 6.69
CA SER A 28 -4.69 -5.46 6.59
C SER A 28 -5.20 -4.23 5.86
N MET A 29 -5.97 -4.43 4.79
CA MET A 29 -6.76 -3.36 4.20
C MET A 29 -8.02 -3.19 5.05
N ALA A 30 -7.98 -2.21 5.94
CA ALA A 30 -9.12 -1.84 6.74
C ALA A 30 -9.91 -0.74 6.03
N ILE A 31 -11.22 -0.90 6.08
CA ILE A 31 -12.18 0.15 5.79
C ILE A 31 -12.13 1.15 6.94
N VAL A 32 -11.68 2.38 6.67
CA VAL A 32 -11.60 3.45 7.68
C VAL A 32 -12.40 4.66 7.22
N TRP A 33 -12.98 5.37 8.20
CA TRP A 33 -13.64 6.65 7.99
C TRP A 33 -12.69 7.68 7.36
N ILE A 34 -13.27 8.56 6.54
CA ILE A 34 -12.54 9.63 5.86
C ILE A 34 -12.15 10.71 6.88
N THR A 35 -11.04 11.40 6.64
CA THR A 35 -10.64 12.56 7.45
C THR A 35 -11.42 13.82 7.08
N ARG A 36 -11.55 14.76 8.01
CA ARG A 36 -12.32 16.01 7.80
C ARG A 36 -11.89 16.76 6.56
N LEU A 37 -10.58 16.86 6.31
CA LEU A 37 -10.05 17.51 5.11
C LEU A 37 -10.44 16.80 3.81
N LYS A 38 -10.39 15.46 3.77
CA LYS A 38 -10.78 14.70 2.58
C LYS A 38 -12.29 14.76 2.34
N ALA A 39 -13.09 14.82 3.40
CA ALA A 39 -14.53 14.99 3.31
C ALA A 39 -14.91 16.39 2.79
N LEU A 40 -14.28 17.44 3.33
CA LEU A 40 -14.57 18.84 2.98
C LEU A 40 -13.95 19.29 1.66
N ALA A 41 -12.65 19.09 1.46
CA ALA A 41 -11.90 19.79 0.41
C ALA A 41 -11.96 19.06 -0.94
N LEU A 42 -11.73 17.74 -0.95
CA LEU A 42 -11.53 17.01 -2.20
C LEU A 42 -12.85 16.67 -2.92
N ARG A 43 -13.95 16.51 -2.18
CA ARG A 43 -15.25 16.07 -2.74
C ARG A 43 -16.19 17.22 -3.04
N ARG A 44 -16.27 18.21 -2.16
CA ARG A 44 -16.98 19.45 -2.44
C ARG A 44 -16.40 20.16 -3.67
N GLY A 45 -15.07 20.14 -3.82
CA GLY A 45 -14.38 20.71 -4.99
C GLY A 45 -14.70 20.01 -6.32
N ARG A 46 -15.20 18.77 -6.31
CA ARG A 46 -15.62 18.07 -7.54
C ARG A 46 -16.99 18.54 -8.06
N ALA A 47 -17.89 18.92 -7.16
CA ALA A 47 -19.24 19.37 -7.52
C ALA A 47 -19.26 20.77 -8.15
N GLY A 48 -18.27 21.62 -7.83
CA GLY A 48 -18.20 23.02 -8.29
C GLY A 48 -17.34 23.27 -9.53
N ARG A 49 -17.00 22.25 -10.34
CA ARG A 49 -16.04 22.41 -11.45
C ARG A 49 -16.57 23.17 -12.66
N VAL A 50 -17.88 23.10 -12.91
CA VAL A 50 -18.51 23.64 -14.14
C VAL A 50 -19.57 24.69 -13.80
N GLN A 51 -20.26 24.51 -12.68
CA GLN A 51 -21.31 25.39 -12.19
C GLN A 51 -21.43 25.23 -10.67
N PRO A 52 -22.14 26.12 -9.96
CA PRO A 52 -22.45 25.94 -8.55
C PRO A 52 -23.14 24.58 -8.34
N GLY A 53 -22.53 23.73 -7.51
CA GLY A 53 -23.01 22.38 -7.22
C GLY A 53 -23.16 22.16 -5.72
N GLU A 54 -24.08 21.26 -5.34
CA GLU A 54 -24.32 20.86 -3.95
C GLU A 54 -23.70 19.49 -3.67
N CYS A 55 -23.14 19.33 -2.47
CA CYS A 55 -22.54 18.09 -2.01
C CYS A 55 -23.27 17.61 -0.76
N TYR A 56 -23.88 16.43 -0.84
CA TYR A 56 -24.60 15.82 0.29
C TYR A 56 -23.68 14.83 1.01
N HIS A 57 -23.58 14.98 2.32
CA HIS A 57 -22.76 14.13 3.21
C HIS A 57 -23.66 13.17 3.99
N LEU A 58 -23.50 11.86 3.76
CA LEU A 58 -24.31 10.80 4.37
C LEU A 58 -23.70 10.29 5.70
N TYR A 59 -23.54 11.18 6.67
CA TYR A 59 -23.13 10.84 8.05
C TYR A 59 -23.66 11.88 9.05
N PRO A 60 -24.00 11.48 10.29
CA PRO A 60 -24.46 12.41 11.31
C PRO A 60 -23.31 13.31 11.79
N ARG A 61 -23.65 14.52 12.28
CA ARG A 61 -22.65 15.51 12.73
C ARG A 61 -21.73 14.97 13.84
N CYS A 62 -22.26 14.17 14.76
CA CYS A 62 -21.44 13.54 15.81
C CYS A 62 -20.32 12.66 15.25
N VAL A 63 -20.53 11.98 14.12
CA VAL A 63 -19.51 11.18 13.44
C VAL A 63 -18.49 12.08 12.73
N TYR A 64 -18.94 13.21 12.18
CA TYR A 64 -18.05 14.21 11.59
C TYR A 64 -17.12 14.87 12.62
N ASP A 65 -17.64 15.17 13.81
CA ASP A 65 -16.86 15.74 14.91
C ASP A 65 -15.82 14.73 15.45
N ALA A 66 -16.10 13.43 15.30
CA ALA A 66 -15.19 12.33 15.63
C ALA A 66 -14.16 12.02 14.52
N PHE A 67 -14.27 12.59 13.31
CA PHE A 67 -13.29 12.35 12.25
C PHE A 67 -11.93 12.95 12.60
N ALA A 68 -10.87 12.21 12.29
CA ALA A 68 -9.52 12.76 12.34
C ALA A 68 -9.37 13.93 11.36
N ASP A 69 -8.63 14.96 11.76
CA ASP A 69 -8.38 16.12 10.91
C ASP A 69 -7.56 15.77 9.68
N TYR A 70 -6.50 14.98 9.88
CA TYR A 70 -5.52 14.59 8.88
C TYR A 70 -5.41 13.07 8.78
N GLN A 71 -5.15 12.56 7.57
CA GLN A 71 -4.88 11.14 7.41
C GLN A 71 -3.49 10.82 7.95
N LEU A 72 -3.36 9.65 8.58
CA LEU A 72 -2.06 9.17 9.01
C LEU A 72 -1.06 9.17 7.83
N PRO A 73 0.14 9.73 8.01
CA PRO A 73 1.21 9.76 6.99
C PRO A 73 1.55 8.37 6.45
N GLU A 74 2.03 8.30 5.21
CA GLU A 74 2.41 7.02 4.57
C GLU A 74 3.53 6.30 5.31
N ILE A 75 4.55 7.04 5.72
CA ILE A 75 5.71 6.51 6.43
C ILE A 75 5.35 5.78 7.73
N LEU A 76 4.21 6.08 8.34
CA LEU A 76 3.76 5.45 9.59
C LEU A 76 2.85 4.23 9.36
N ARG A 77 2.41 3.99 8.12
CA ARG A 77 1.48 2.89 7.79
C ARG A 77 2.06 1.85 6.84
N THR A 78 3.07 2.21 6.06
CA THR A 78 3.67 1.33 5.05
C THR A 78 4.92 0.60 5.55
N PRO A 79 5.18 -0.62 5.07
CA PRO A 79 6.44 -1.32 5.27
C PRO A 79 7.66 -0.47 4.88
N LEU A 80 8.64 -0.36 5.78
CA LEU A 80 9.82 0.52 5.61
C LEU A 80 10.97 -0.11 4.82
N GLN A 81 10.90 -1.41 4.49
CA GLN A 81 12.02 -2.17 3.92
C GLN A 81 12.51 -1.57 2.60
N SER A 82 11.60 -1.21 1.69
CA SER A 82 11.96 -0.60 0.40
C SER A 82 12.61 0.77 0.60
N LEU A 83 12.07 1.56 1.54
CA LEU A 83 12.58 2.89 1.88
C LEU A 83 13.98 2.83 2.51
N CYS A 84 14.20 1.92 3.47
CA CYS A 84 15.51 1.70 4.09
C CYS A 84 16.59 1.33 3.06
N LEU A 85 16.21 0.50 2.09
CA LEU A 85 17.09 0.06 1.01
C LEU A 85 17.43 1.20 0.03
N GLN A 86 16.46 2.07 -0.28
CA GLN A 86 16.69 3.30 -1.06
C GLN A 86 17.62 4.28 -0.33
N ILE A 87 17.43 4.49 0.98
CA ILE A 87 18.29 5.37 1.80
C ILE A 87 19.75 4.91 1.74
N LYS A 88 20.00 3.60 1.87
CA LYS A 88 21.36 3.05 1.75
C LYS A 88 21.92 3.16 0.33
N SER A 89 21.09 3.05 -0.71
CA SER A 89 21.51 3.27 -2.10
C SER A 89 22.04 4.69 -2.33
N LEU A 90 21.43 5.68 -1.68
CA LEU A 90 21.84 7.09 -1.74
C LEU A 90 23.12 7.38 -0.95
N LYS A 91 23.76 6.38 -0.32
CA LYS A 91 24.96 6.51 0.52
C LYS A 91 24.81 7.56 1.63
N LEU A 92 23.58 7.71 2.14
CA LEU A 92 23.28 8.55 3.30
C LEU A 92 23.84 7.87 4.56
N SER A 93 23.83 8.58 5.69
CA SER A 93 24.31 8.06 6.98
C SER A 93 23.46 6.89 7.48
N SER A 94 23.56 6.53 8.76
CA SER A 94 22.78 5.40 9.30
C SER A 94 21.27 5.58 9.03
N ILE A 95 20.57 4.48 8.69
CA ILE A 95 19.13 4.54 8.35
C ILE A 95 18.33 5.16 9.50
N SER A 96 18.67 4.77 10.73
CA SER A 96 18.03 5.26 11.95
C SER A 96 18.20 6.78 12.14
N GLU A 97 19.40 7.30 11.94
CA GLU A 97 19.69 8.74 12.02
C GLU A 97 19.02 9.53 10.90
N PHE A 98 18.97 8.98 9.68
CA PHE A 98 18.26 9.64 8.59
C PHE A 98 16.75 9.72 8.86
N LEU A 99 16.15 8.63 9.34
CA LEU A 99 14.72 8.55 9.66
C LEU A 99 14.34 9.38 10.89
N SER A 100 15.24 9.56 11.86
CA SER A 100 14.98 10.41 13.02
C SER A 100 14.90 11.90 12.65
N ARG A 101 15.54 12.31 11.55
CA ARG A 101 15.49 13.68 11.01
C ARG A 101 14.30 13.94 10.08
N ALA A 102 13.49 12.92 9.78
CA ALA A 102 12.29 13.08 8.96
C ALA A 102 11.23 13.93 9.68
N LEU A 103 10.37 14.62 8.91
CA LEU A 103 9.29 15.47 9.45
C LEU A 103 8.39 14.71 10.44
N GLN A 104 8.14 13.44 10.15
CA GLN A 104 7.43 12.51 11.00
C GLN A 104 8.24 11.22 11.04
N SER A 105 8.99 11.04 12.14
CA SER A 105 9.81 9.87 12.32
C SER A 105 8.94 8.62 12.54
N PRO A 106 9.25 7.50 11.86
CA PRO A 106 8.63 6.23 12.17
C PRO A 106 9.07 5.70 13.54
N GLU A 107 8.30 4.74 14.07
CA GLU A 107 8.64 4.08 15.32
C GLU A 107 9.99 3.35 15.21
N LEU A 108 10.84 3.49 16.23
CA LEU A 108 12.19 2.89 16.25
C LEU A 108 12.15 1.37 16.07
N LEU A 109 11.16 0.70 16.67
CA LEU A 109 10.96 -0.74 16.51
C LEU A 109 10.68 -1.10 15.05
N ALA A 110 9.82 -0.35 14.35
CA ALA A 110 9.52 -0.60 12.94
C ALA A 110 10.78 -0.46 12.05
N VAL A 111 11.66 0.50 12.37
CA VAL A 111 12.93 0.67 11.66
C VAL A 111 13.87 -0.50 11.91
N GLN A 112 14.05 -0.92 13.17
CA GLN A 112 14.89 -2.06 13.54
C GLN A 112 14.42 -3.35 12.86
N ASN A 113 13.11 -3.60 12.91
CA ASN A 113 12.49 -4.76 12.27
C ASN A 113 12.70 -4.76 10.75
N ALA A 114 12.65 -3.59 10.10
CA ALA A 114 12.93 -3.46 8.68
C ALA A 114 14.40 -3.73 8.34
N ILE A 115 15.35 -3.28 9.17
CA ILE A 115 16.79 -3.54 9.00
C ILE A 115 17.07 -5.03 9.18
N GLU A 116 16.55 -5.65 10.23
CA GLU A 116 16.71 -7.08 10.49
C GLU A 116 16.14 -7.92 9.34
N TYR A 117 14.96 -7.55 8.84
CA TYR A 117 14.38 -8.20 7.67
C TYR A 117 15.26 -8.11 6.41
N LEU A 118 15.87 -6.94 6.16
CA LEU A 118 16.78 -6.76 5.02
C LEU A 118 18.06 -7.57 5.17
N LYS A 119 18.56 -7.76 6.41
CA LYS A 119 19.67 -8.69 6.71
C LYS A 119 19.28 -10.14 6.43
N ILE A 120 18.11 -10.59 6.88
CA ILE A 120 17.59 -11.95 6.64
C ILE A 120 17.45 -12.24 5.13
N ILE A 121 16.98 -11.26 4.35
CA ILE A 121 16.90 -11.39 2.88
C ILE A 121 18.28 -11.40 2.22
N GLY A 122 19.33 -10.94 2.91
CA GLY A 122 20.68 -10.81 2.37
C GLY A 122 20.86 -9.55 1.51
N ALA A 123 19.97 -8.56 1.66
CA ALA A 123 20.10 -7.26 1.01
C ALA A 123 21.11 -6.34 1.72
N LEU A 124 21.23 -6.49 3.04
CA LEU A 124 22.22 -5.83 3.88
C LEU A 124 23.14 -6.87 4.53
N ASP A 125 24.38 -6.49 4.82
CA ASP A 125 25.30 -7.26 5.66
C ASP A 125 25.05 -7.00 7.16
N GLU A 126 25.80 -7.67 8.04
CA GLU A 126 25.67 -7.47 9.48
C GLU A 126 26.07 -6.06 9.96
N SER A 127 26.90 -5.37 9.18
CA SER A 127 27.32 -3.99 9.41
C SER A 127 26.41 -2.96 8.72
N GLU A 128 25.22 -3.38 8.24
CA GLU A 128 24.25 -2.58 7.49
C GLU A 128 24.76 -1.96 6.17
N ASN A 129 25.77 -2.56 5.54
CA ASN A 129 26.22 -2.20 4.21
C ASN A 129 25.43 -2.95 3.13
N LEU A 130 25.31 -2.33 1.97
CA LEU A 130 24.57 -2.88 0.84
C LEU A 130 25.34 -4.03 0.17
N THR A 131 24.76 -5.22 0.15
CA THR A 131 25.33 -6.38 -0.54
C THR A 131 25.18 -6.26 -2.06
N VAL A 132 25.80 -7.17 -2.81
CA VAL A 132 25.61 -7.24 -4.27
C VAL A 132 24.14 -7.50 -4.62
N LEU A 133 23.46 -8.39 -3.88
CA LEU A 133 22.03 -8.61 -4.02
C LEU A 133 21.23 -7.34 -3.72
N GLY A 134 21.57 -6.66 -2.62
CA GLY A 134 20.95 -5.39 -2.23
C GLY A 134 21.01 -4.35 -3.34
N ARG A 135 22.15 -4.21 -4.04
CA ARG A 135 22.28 -3.28 -5.18
C ARG A 135 21.30 -3.60 -6.31
N TYR A 136 21.14 -4.86 -6.70
CA TYR A 136 20.15 -5.23 -7.71
C TYR A 136 18.72 -4.96 -7.23
N LEU A 137 18.42 -5.21 -5.96
CA LEU A 137 17.11 -4.90 -5.38
C LEU A 137 16.82 -3.40 -5.38
N THR A 138 17.83 -2.52 -5.24
CA THR A 138 17.62 -1.06 -5.28
C THR A 138 17.18 -0.56 -6.65
N MET A 139 17.47 -1.31 -7.71
CA MET A 139 17.10 -0.94 -9.09
C MET A 139 15.64 -1.32 -9.42
N LEU A 140 15.00 -2.16 -8.61
CA LEU A 140 13.65 -2.65 -8.84
C LEU A 140 12.63 -1.81 -8.03
N PRO A 141 11.60 -1.21 -8.66
CA PRO A 141 10.57 -0.43 -7.99
C PRO A 141 9.51 -1.33 -7.33
N MET A 142 9.96 -2.30 -6.53
CA MET A 142 9.14 -3.39 -5.98
C MET A 142 9.55 -3.66 -4.53
N GLU A 143 8.76 -4.47 -3.80
CA GLU A 143 9.18 -4.95 -2.48
C GLU A 143 10.44 -5.84 -2.58
N PRO A 144 11.43 -5.71 -1.66
CA PRO A 144 12.68 -6.48 -1.71
C PRO A 144 12.49 -8.00 -1.78
N LYS A 145 11.43 -8.52 -1.14
CA LYS A 145 11.07 -9.95 -1.17
C LYS A 145 10.73 -10.42 -2.58
N LEU A 146 9.87 -9.67 -3.27
CA LEU A 146 9.43 -9.99 -4.63
C LEU A 146 10.57 -9.80 -5.63
N GLY A 147 11.38 -8.75 -5.45
CA GLY A 147 12.59 -8.53 -6.24
C GLY A 147 13.56 -9.71 -6.13
N LYS A 148 13.77 -10.23 -4.91
CA LYS A 148 14.64 -11.40 -4.70
C LYS A 148 14.10 -12.64 -5.40
N MET A 149 12.78 -12.86 -5.37
CA MET A 149 12.14 -13.96 -6.11
C MET A 149 12.41 -13.87 -7.62
N LEU A 150 12.27 -12.70 -8.22
CA LEU A 150 12.55 -12.50 -9.64
C LEU A 150 14.02 -12.76 -9.99
N ILE A 151 14.95 -12.24 -9.18
CA ILE A 151 16.40 -12.43 -9.39
C ILE A 151 16.74 -13.93 -9.32
N LEU A 152 16.22 -14.63 -8.30
CA LEU A 152 16.43 -16.08 -8.16
C LEU A 152 15.75 -16.86 -9.28
N GLY A 153 14.56 -16.45 -9.72
CA GLY A 153 13.86 -17.05 -10.86
C GLY A 153 14.65 -16.93 -12.16
N ALA A 154 15.33 -15.80 -12.38
CA ALA A 154 16.22 -15.63 -13.52
C ALA A 154 17.46 -16.54 -13.42
N ILE A 155 18.08 -16.65 -12.23
CA ILE A 155 19.27 -17.50 -12.01
C ILE A 155 18.94 -18.99 -12.17
N LEU A 156 17.77 -19.43 -11.68
CA LEU A 156 17.30 -20.81 -11.75
C LEU A 156 16.59 -21.15 -13.06
N ASN A 157 16.57 -20.22 -14.02
CA ASN A 157 15.96 -20.37 -15.34
C ASN A 157 14.46 -20.72 -15.29
N CYS A 158 13.74 -20.22 -14.26
CA CYS A 158 12.31 -20.39 -14.05
C CYS A 158 11.58 -19.05 -13.97
N LEU A 159 12.02 -18.07 -14.77
CA LEU A 159 11.53 -16.70 -14.71
C LEU A 159 10.03 -16.57 -15.06
N ASP A 160 9.56 -17.29 -16.08
CA ASP A 160 8.17 -17.20 -16.58
C ASP A 160 7.10 -17.51 -15.50
N PRO A 161 7.15 -18.67 -14.81
CA PRO A 161 6.18 -18.95 -13.74
C PRO A 161 6.36 -18.03 -12.53
N ILE A 162 7.61 -17.67 -12.18
CA ILE A 162 7.88 -16.78 -11.05
C ILE A 162 7.37 -15.36 -11.32
N LEU A 163 7.50 -14.86 -12.55
CA LEU A 163 6.97 -13.56 -12.95
C LEU A 163 5.44 -13.53 -12.82
N THR A 164 4.77 -14.61 -13.25
CA THR A 164 3.32 -14.75 -13.10
C THR A 164 2.89 -14.72 -11.63
N ILE A 165 3.61 -15.44 -10.76
CA ILE A 165 3.35 -15.46 -9.32
C ILE A 165 3.59 -14.07 -8.71
N VAL A 166 4.72 -13.43 -9.02
CA VAL A 166 5.06 -12.09 -8.50
C VAL A 166 4.05 -11.05 -8.96
N ALA A 167 3.62 -11.07 -10.21
CA ALA A 167 2.58 -10.20 -10.74
C ALA A 167 1.24 -10.42 -10.01
N GLY A 168 0.86 -11.68 -9.78
CA GLY A 168 -0.37 -12.03 -9.07
C GLY A 168 -0.38 -11.63 -7.59
N ILE A 169 0.79 -11.58 -6.93
CA ILE A 169 0.93 -11.09 -5.54
C ILE A 169 0.99 -9.56 -5.50
N SER A 170 1.68 -8.92 -6.44
CA SER A 170 1.88 -7.48 -6.48
C SER A 170 0.62 -6.71 -6.88
N VAL A 171 -0.23 -7.33 -7.71
CA VAL A 171 -1.46 -6.73 -8.24
C VAL A 171 -2.67 -7.43 -7.64
N ARG A 172 -3.86 -6.87 -7.83
CA ARG A 172 -5.13 -7.51 -7.46
C ARG A 172 -5.27 -8.87 -8.14
N ASP A 173 -5.80 -9.83 -7.39
CA ASP A 173 -6.18 -11.16 -7.86
C ASP A 173 -7.00 -11.06 -9.18
N PRO A 174 -6.63 -11.80 -10.24
CA PRO A 174 -7.28 -11.70 -11.55
C PRO A 174 -8.68 -12.32 -11.58
N PHE A 175 -9.06 -13.11 -10.56
CA PHE A 175 -10.38 -13.73 -10.48
C PHE A 175 -11.42 -12.73 -9.97
N LEU A 176 -12.38 -12.43 -10.83
CA LEU A 176 -13.55 -11.63 -10.46
C LEU A 176 -14.59 -12.50 -9.75
N THR A 177 -15.09 -12.02 -8.61
CA THR A 177 -16.15 -12.69 -7.85
C THR A 177 -17.39 -11.78 -7.77
N PRO A 178 -18.22 -11.75 -8.83
CA PRO A 178 -19.47 -10.99 -8.80
C PRO A 178 -20.43 -11.56 -7.75
N LEU A 179 -21.21 -10.67 -7.11
CA LEU A 179 -22.11 -11.00 -5.99
C LEU A 179 -23.14 -12.08 -6.34
N ASP A 180 -23.69 -12.01 -7.56
CA ASP A 180 -24.77 -12.92 -8.01
C ASP A 180 -24.25 -14.29 -8.47
N LYS A 181 -22.94 -14.44 -8.71
CA LYS A 181 -22.35 -15.67 -9.28
C LYS A 181 -21.15 -16.16 -8.46
N LYS A 182 -21.21 -16.00 -7.14
CA LYS A 182 -20.14 -16.41 -6.22
C LYS A 182 -19.78 -17.89 -6.35
N ASP A 183 -20.78 -18.77 -6.40
CA ASP A 183 -20.56 -20.21 -6.44
C ASP A 183 -19.90 -20.66 -7.75
N LEU A 184 -20.35 -20.09 -8.88
CA LEU A 184 -19.75 -20.32 -10.20
C LEU A 184 -18.30 -19.81 -10.27
N ALA A 185 -18.04 -18.61 -9.72
CA ALA A 185 -16.69 -18.06 -9.67
C ALA A 185 -15.75 -18.94 -8.82
N LYS A 186 -16.25 -19.46 -7.68
CA LYS A 186 -15.49 -20.37 -6.82
C LYS A 186 -15.20 -21.71 -7.50
N ALA A 187 -16.19 -22.27 -8.20
CA ALA A 187 -16.02 -23.50 -8.98
C ALA A 187 -15.00 -23.32 -10.13
N ALA A 188 -15.07 -22.21 -10.87
CA ALA A 188 -14.11 -21.88 -11.93
C ALA A 188 -12.69 -21.70 -11.38
N LYS A 189 -12.54 -21.02 -10.23
CA LYS A 189 -11.26 -20.86 -9.56
C LYS A 189 -10.70 -22.21 -9.07
N ALA A 190 -11.54 -23.09 -8.52
CA ALA A 190 -11.14 -24.43 -8.13
C ALA A 190 -10.67 -25.28 -9.33
N HIS A 191 -11.39 -25.23 -10.44
CA HIS A 191 -11.00 -25.91 -11.67
C HIS A 191 -9.67 -25.38 -12.23
N PHE A 192 -9.37 -24.09 -12.08
CA PHE A 192 -8.09 -23.52 -12.50
C PHE A 192 -6.92 -24.12 -11.70
N PHE A 193 -7.09 -24.34 -10.40
CA PHE A 193 -6.05 -24.93 -9.55
C PHE A 193 -5.76 -26.40 -9.85
N THR A 194 -6.75 -27.17 -10.33
CA THR A 194 -6.60 -28.60 -10.61
C THR A 194 -6.02 -28.91 -12.00
N ARG A 195 -5.80 -27.89 -12.84
CA ARG A 195 -5.41 -28.07 -14.24
C ARG A 195 -3.90 -27.94 -14.48
N PHE A 196 -3.12 -27.76 -13.41
CA PHE A 196 -1.66 -27.74 -13.42
C PHE A 196 -1.11 -28.98 -12.69
#